data_AF-A0A931BNV6-F1
#
_entry.id   AF-A0A931BNV6-F1
#
_cell.length_a   1.000
_cell.length_b   1.000
_cell.length_c   1.000
_cell.angle_alpha   90.00
_cell.angle_beta   90.00
_cell.angle_gamma   90.00
#
_symmetry.space_group_name_H-M   'P 1'
#
loop_
_entity.id
_entity.type
_entity.pdbx_description
1 polymer ?
#
loop_
_entity_poly.entity_id
_entity_poly.type
_entity_poly.pdbx_seq_one_letter_code
_entity_poly.pdbx_strand_id
1 'polypeptide(L)'
;MWRTLVFIGLLCVAAFGAVWLADRPGTVLVTFGGYEMQTSVAVAAVALVGLALALTLLWSVVTTILGLPSRLTFASRARRRARGYQAVSRGMVAVGAGDTIAARRYAGEAERLLGHEPLALLLKAQAAQVSGNRAGAEAAFTQMIDRDETRVLGLRGLFVEARRRGDAAAAREYAAEAIRLAPAASWASDAVLEARCADRDWRGALDAIERRASLGLVDKATAKRHRAVLLTADALDRVEHDPDGALYSAQEAVKLAPTLIPAAALAGRLLSHKGELRRAAKVVETAWRSQPHPDLAEVYLNLRPGDSALDRLKRADTLQKLSDGAPEGRLAVARAALESREFARARAALEPLIAERPTMRVCLLMSDLEQAEHGATGKGREWLARATRAPRDPAWIADGVVSEQWAPISPVTGRLDAFVWQAPPDVLVAPELAMSDDVTADLHEEQKVIPIISLEPAPALREELAPALPKAAEPPVTVKAVQPVPPQPEPVVFPASPPDVAPPEETPPTRRSLFR
;
A
#
# COMPACT_ATOMS: atom_id res chain seq x y z
N MET A 1 -34.60 -26.27 35.70
CA MET A 1 -35.83 -26.95 36.16
C MET A 1 -35.57 -28.36 36.70
N TRP A 2 -34.67 -29.17 36.12
CA TRP A 2 -34.34 -30.52 36.64
C TRP A 2 -33.81 -30.52 38.09
N ARG A 3 -32.91 -29.58 38.45
CA ARG A 3 -32.34 -29.48 39.80
C ARG A 3 -33.38 -29.20 40.89
N THR A 4 -34.42 -28.43 40.57
CA THR A 4 -35.52 -28.13 41.49
C THR A 4 -36.49 -29.31 41.65
N LEU A 5 -36.80 -30.05 40.57
CA LEU A 5 -37.62 -31.27 40.65
C LEU A 5 -36.93 -32.38 41.45
N VAL A 6 -35.62 -32.57 41.28
CA VAL A 6 -34.83 -33.52 42.07
C VAL A 6 -34.82 -33.12 43.56
N PHE A 7 -34.69 -31.83 43.86
CA PHE A 7 -34.72 -31.35 45.25
C PHE A 7 -36.08 -31.56 45.92
N ILE A 8 -37.19 -31.29 45.22
CA ILE A 8 -38.55 -31.52 45.73
C ILE A 8 -38.79 -33.02 45.93
N GLY A 9 -38.36 -33.88 45.00
CA GLY A 9 -38.45 -35.33 45.16
C GLY A 9 -37.68 -35.83 46.39
N LEU A 10 -36.47 -35.35 46.59
CA LEU A 10 -35.62 -35.71 47.74
C LEU A 10 -36.21 -35.19 49.06
N LEU A 11 -36.83 -33.99 49.05
CA LEU A 11 -37.56 -33.43 50.17
C LEU A 11 -38.79 -34.29 50.53
N CYS A 12 -39.57 -34.73 49.55
CA CYS A 12 -40.72 -35.61 49.78
C CYS A 12 -40.29 -36.96 50.37
N VAL A 13 -39.20 -37.55 49.88
CA VAL A 13 -38.65 -38.80 50.43
C VAL A 13 -38.14 -38.60 51.86
N ALA A 14 -37.46 -37.47 52.13
CA ALA A 14 -36.98 -37.14 53.48
C ALA A 14 -38.15 -36.90 54.46
N ALA A 15 -39.20 -36.19 54.03
CA ALA A 15 -40.41 -35.96 54.81
C ALA A 15 -41.15 -37.28 55.10
N PHE A 16 -41.29 -38.15 54.09
CA PHE A 16 -41.89 -39.47 54.25
C PHE A 16 -41.09 -40.35 55.22
N GLY A 17 -39.75 -40.36 55.10
CA GLY A 17 -38.87 -41.07 56.03
C GLY A 17 -38.96 -40.54 57.46
N ALA A 18 -39.10 -39.22 57.64
CA ALA A 18 -39.27 -38.60 58.95
C ALA A 18 -40.61 -38.98 59.61
N VAL A 19 -41.71 -38.99 58.86
CA VAL A 19 -43.03 -39.42 59.35
C VAL A 19 -43.03 -40.91 59.68
N TRP A 20 -42.47 -41.75 58.80
CA TRP A 20 -42.37 -43.20 59.04
C TRP A 20 -41.55 -43.55 60.30
N LEU A 21 -40.49 -42.78 60.58
CA LEU A 21 -39.67 -42.94 61.77
C LEU A 21 -40.38 -42.44 63.04
N ALA A 22 -41.24 -41.42 62.94
CA ALA A 22 -42.04 -40.92 64.04
C ALA A 22 -43.14 -41.90 64.48
N ASP A 23 -43.72 -42.64 63.52
CA ASP A 23 -44.81 -43.60 63.77
C ASP A 23 -44.34 -44.95 64.36
N ARG A 24 -43.01 -45.19 64.46
CA ARG A 24 -42.44 -46.42 65.06
C ARG A 24 -41.61 -46.08 66.31
N PRO A 25 -42.19 -46.13 67.53
CA PRO A 25 -41.45 -45.84 68.75
C PRO A 25 -40.46 -46.98 69.06
N GLY A 26 -39.20 -46.77 68.67
CA GLY A 26 -38.06 -47.56 69.14
C GLY A 26 -37.20 -46.75 70.10
N THR A 27 -36.57 -47.42 71.07
CA THR A 27 -35.57 -46.83 71.96
C THR A 27 -34.17 -47.24 71.50
N VAL A 28 -33.24 -46.29 71.49
CA VAL A 28 -31.82 -46.54 71.26
C VAL A 28 -31.11 -46.40 72.59
N LEU A 29 -30.49 -47.50 73.04
CA LEU A 29 -29.62 -47.49 74.20
C LEU A 29 -28.19 -47.23 73.72
N VAL A 30 -27.64 -46.06 74.04
CA VAL A 30 -26.22 -45.76 73.79
C VAL A 30 -25.48 -45.96 75.10
N THR A 31 -24.59 -46.95 75.14
CA THR A 31 -23.72 -47.21 76.28
C THR A 31 -22.33 -46.66 75.97
N PHE A 32 -21.88 -45.70 76.78
CA PHE A 32 -20.55 -45.11 76.63
C PHE A 32 -19.89 -44.94 77.99
N GLY A 33 -18.81 -45.67 78.24
CA GLY A 33 -18.01 -45.53 79.48
C GLY A 33 -18.79 -45.76 80.78
N GLY A 34 -19.78 -46.65 80.79
CA GLY A 34 -20.62 -46.93 81.97
C GLY A 34 -21.83 -46.00 82.15
N TYR A 35 -22.00 -44.99 81.29
CA TYR A 35 -23.22 -44.18 81.23
C TYR A 35 -24.20 -44.75 80.19
N GLU A 36 -25.43 -44.99 80.62
CA GLU A 36 -26.53 -45.43 79.76
C GLU A 36 -27.44 -44.24 79.43
N MET A 37 -27.44 -43.82 78.17
CA MET A 37 -28.40 -42.82 77.68
C MET A 37 -29.46 -43.53 76.84
N GLN A 38 -30.70 -43.53 77.35
CA GLN A 38 -31.87 -43.96 76.59
C GLN A 38 -32.43 -42.76 75.83
N THR A 39 -32.39 -42.84 74.49
CA THR A 39 -32.98 -41.82 73.62
C THR A 39 -33.95 -42.46 72.64
N SER A 40 -34.92 -41.69 72.12
CA SER A 40 -35.79 -42.19 71.05
C SER A 40 -35.02 -42.29 69.74
N VAL A 41 -35.39 -43.24 68.89
CA VAL A 41 -34.82 -43.41 67.53
C VAL A 41 -34.88 -42.09 66.73
N ALA A 42 -35.95 -41.31 66.90
CA ALA A 42 -36.10 -40.00 66.24
C ALA A 42 -35.00 -39.01 66.66
N VAL A 43 -34.69 -38.91 67.96
CA VAL A 43 -33.63 -38.00 68.46
C VAL A 43 -32.26 -38.45 67.99
N ALA A 44 -31.98 -39.76 68.00
CA ALA A 44 -30.72 -40.32 67.50
C ALA A 44 -30.53 -40.05 65.99
N ALA A 45 -31.58 -40.19 65.19
CA ALA A 45 -31.54 -39.90 63.75
C ALA A 45 -31.29 -38.41 63.46
N VAL A 46 -31.96 -37.50 64.19
CA VAL A 46 -31.74 -36.06 64.07
C VAL A 46 -30.31 -35.69 64.46
N ALA A 47 -29.78 -36.27 65.55
CA ALA A 47 -28.40 -36.04 65.97
C ALA A 47 -27.37 -36.51 64.92
N LEU A 48 -27.61 -37.66 64.29
CA LEU A 48 -26.74 -38.20 63.24
C LEU A 48 -26.77 -37.35 61.96
N VAL A 49 -27.95 -36.88 61.55
CA VAL A 49 -28.09 -35.93 60.44
C VAL A 49 -27.40 -34.60 60.78
N GLY A 50 -27.55 -34.11 62.01
CA GLY A 50 -26.87 -32.93 62.51
C GLY A 50 -25.34 -33.07 62.48
N LEU A 51 -24.82 -34.22 62.89
CA LEU A 51 -23.39 -34.53 62.84
C LEU A 51 -22.88 -34.60 61.39
N ALA A 52 -23.62 -35.24 60.48
CA ALA A 52 -23.26 -35.31 59.06
C ALA A 52 -23.26 -33.92 58.41
N LEU A 53 -24.24 -33.06 58.75
CA LEU A 53 -24.27 -31.66 58.34
C LEU A 53 -23.08 -30.88 58.90
N ALA A 54 -22.74 -31.07 60.18
CA ALA A 54 -21.58 -30.41 60.78
C ALA A 54 -20.27 -30.85 60.11
N LEU A 55 -20.08 -32.14 59.85
CA LEU A 55 -18.90 -32.68 59.18
C LEU A 55 -18.78 -32.20 57.72
N THR A 56 -19.89 -32.15 56.98
CA THR A 56 -19.90 -31.61 55.61
C THR A 56 -19.62 -30.10 55.59
N LEU A 57 -20.14 -29.34 56.56
CA LEU A 57 -19.83 -27.93 56.74
C LEU A 57 -18.34 -27.73 57.05
N LEU A 58 -17.79 -28.52 57.98
CA LEU A 58 -16.38 -28.49 58.36
C LEU A 58 -15.47 -28.83 57.17
N TRP A 59 -15.80 -29.88 56.42
CA TRP A 59 -15.09 -30.28 55.20
C TRP A 59 -15.15 -29.21 54.11
N SER A 60 -16.31 -28.56 53.93
CA SER A 60 -16.47 -27.43 53.01
C SER A 60 -15.59 -26.24 53.40
N VAL A 61 -15.53 -25.90 54.69
CA VAL A 61 -14.65 -24.84 55.20
C VAL A 61 -13.17 -25.18 54.95
N VAL A 62 -12.74 -26.41 55.28
CA VAL A 62 -11.36 -26.86 55.08
C VAL A 62 -10.98 -26.85 53.60
N THR A 63 -11.82 -27.40 52.72
CA THR A 63 -11.57 -27.42 51.26
C THR A 63 -11.60 -26.02 50.65
N THR A 64 -12.41 -25.10 51.17
CA THR A 64 -12.46 -23.71 50.72
C THR A 64 -11.19 -22.96 51.14
N ILE A 65 -10.72 -23.13 52.38
CA ILE A 65 -9.48 -22.51 52.87
C ILE A 65 -8.25 -23.04 52.13
N LEU A 66 -8.16 -24.36 51.91
CA LEU A 66 -7.08 -24.98 51.15
C LEU A 66 -7.15 -24.67 49.64
N GLY A 67 -8.34 -24.45 49.08
CA GLY A 67 -8.57 -24.07 47.69
C GLY A 67 -8.54 -22.56 47.40
N LEU A 68 -8.55 -21.71 48.43
CA LEU A 68 -8.45 -20.24 48.31
C LEU A 68 -7.17 -19.75 47.60
N PRO A 69 -5.97 -20.28 47.91
CA PRO A 69 -4.74 -19.80 47.28
C PRO A 69 -4.73 -20.03 45.76
N SER A 70 -5.27 -21.16 45.27
CA SER A 70 -5.35 -21.39 43.83
C SER A 70 -6.33 -20.41 43.15
N ARG A 71 -7.51 -20.16 43.71
CA ARG A 71 -8.50 -19.22 43.13
C ARG A 71 -8.02 -17.77 43.10
N LEU A 72 -7.31 -17.32 44.14
CA LEU A 72 -6.74 -15.96 44.20
C LEU A 72 -5.62 -15.73 43.18
N THR A 73 -4.78 -16.75 42.95
CA THR A 73 -3.68 -16.64 41.96
C THR A 73 -4.20 -16.55 40.52
N PHE A 74 -5.27 -17.27 40.16
CA PHE A 74 -5.90 -17.13 38.83
C PHE A 74 -6.51 -15.73 38.62
N ALA A 75 -7.27 -15.22 39.59
CA ALA A 75 -7.88 -13.88 39.49
C ALA A 75 -6.84 -12.74 39.45
N SER A 76 -5.68 -12.92 40.11
CA SER A 76 -4.57 -11.97 40.04
C SER A 76 -3.88 -11.99 38.67
N ARG A 77 -3.58 -13.17 38.13
CA ARG A 77 -3.00 -13.32 36.78
C ARG A 77 -3.90 -12.74 35.69
N ALA A 78 -5.21 -12.98 35.78
CA ALA A 78 -6.19 -12.40 34.85
C ALA A 78 -6.19 -10.87 34.91
N ARG A 79 -6.17 -10.28 36.12
CA ARG A 79 -6.08 -8.82 36.31
C ARG A 79 -4.76 -8.24 35.80
N ARG A 80 -3.63 -8.94 36.01
CA ARG A 80 -2.31 -8.53 35.51
C ARG A 80 -2.29 -8.52 33.98
N ARG A 81 -2.81 -9.55 33.32
CA ARG A 81 -2.96 -9.61 31.86
C ARG A 81 -3.86 -8.52 31.32
N ALA A 82 -5.03 -8.30 31.94
CA ALA A 82 -5.96 -7.24 31.52
C ALA A 82 -5.31 -5.85 31.58
N ARG A 83 -4.58 -5.54 32.66
CA ARG A 83 -3.81 -4.29 32.76
C ARG A 83 -2.69 -4.22 31.73
N GLY A 84 -2.02 -5.34 31.47
CA GLY A 84 -1.00 -5.45 30.43
C GLY A 84 -1.53 -5.11 29.04
N TYR A 85 -2.65 -5.69 28.63
CA TYR A 85 -3.27 -5.37 27.33
C TYR A 85 -3.81 -3.93 27.26
N GLN A 86 -4.30 -3.39 28.38
CA GLN A 86 -4.65 -1.96 28.45
C GLN A 86 -3.42 -1.06 28.27
N ALA A 87 -2.28 -1.42 28.85
CA ALA A 87 -1.02 -0.70 28.63
C ALA A 87 -0.58 -0.81 27.16
N VAL A 88 -0.71 -1.99 26.54
CA VAL A 88 -0.44 -2.15 25.10
C VAL A 88 -1.31 -1.23 24.26
N SER A 89 -2.63 -1.23 24.49
CA SER A 89 -3.58 -0.39 23.76
C SER A 89 -3.26 1.10 23.91
N ARG A 90 -3.05 1.59 25.13
CA ARG A 90 -2.67 3.00 25.38
C ARG A 90 -1.32 3.35 24.78
N GLY A 91 -0.37 2.42 24.82
CA GLY A 91 0.95 2.57 24.22
C GLY A 91 0.88 2.72 22.71
N MET A 92 0.09 1.90 22.01
CA MET A 92 -0.09 2.01 20.56
C MET A 92 -0.76 3.33 20.16
N VAL A 93 -1.72 3.83 20.95
CA VAL A 93 -2.30 5.16 20.74
C VAL A 93 -1.25 6.26 20.91
N ALA A 94 -0.39 6.16 21.92
CA ALA A 94 0.69 7.11 22.14
C ALA A 94 1.75 7.09 21.02
N VAL A 95 2.10 5.90 20.51
CA VAL A 95 2.96 5.73 19.32
C VAL A 95 2.36 6.44 18.12
N GLY A 96 1.07 6.17 17.80
CA GLY A 96 0.38 6.81 16.68
C GLY A 96 0.19 8.33 16.84
N ALA A 97 0.10 8.82 18.08
CA ALA A 97 0.05 10.26 18.36
C ALA A 97 1.43 10.94 18.39
N GLY A 98 2.52 10.19 18.27
CA GLY A 98 3.89 10.71 18.39
C GLY A 98 4.33 11.06 19.82
N ASP A 99 3.55 10.71 20.85
CA ASP A 99 3.94 10.94 22.25
C ASP A 99 4.96 9.88 22.68
N THR A 100 6.24 10.19 22.44
CA THR A 100 7.37 9.31 22.73
C THR A 100 7.49 8.96 24.21
N ILE A 101 7.11 9.88 25.11
CA ILE A 101 7.28 9.71 26.55
C ILE A 101 6.22 8.73 27.06
N ALA A 102 4.94 8.97 26.71
CA ALA A 102 3.87 8.07 27.08
C ALA A 102 4.03 6.70 26.43
N ALA A 103 4.44 6.64 25.16
CA ALA A 103 4.72 5.37 24.46
C ALA A 103 5.76 4.54 25.20
N ARG A 104 6.91 5.13 25.58
CA ARG A 104 7.97 4.44 26.33
C ARG A 104 7.49 3.99 27.72
N ARG A 105 6.71 4.83 28.42
CA ARG A 105 6.15 4.48 29.74
C ARG A 105 5.22 3.28 29.64
N TYR A 106 4.27 3.30 28.70
CA TYR A 106 3.31 2.21 28.53
C TYR A 106 3.97 0.93 27.98
N ALA A 107 5.01 1.06 27.14
CA ALA A 107 5.81 -0.09 26.71
C ALA A 107 6.49 -0.78 27.90
N GLY A 108 7.12 -0.02 28.80
CA GLY A 108 7.73 -0.57 30.01
C GLY A 108 6.69 -1.18 30.97
N GLU A 109 5.51 -0.58 31.08
CA GLU A 109 4.41 -1.15 31.88
C GLU A 109 3.89 -2.46 31.27
N ALA A 110 3.71 -2.52 29.95
CA ALA A 110 3.32 -3.72 29.23
C ALA A 110 4.36 -4.84 29.40
N GLU A 111 5.65 -4.54 29.23
CA GLU A 111 6.75 -5.50 29.45
C GLU A 111 6.77 -6.02 30.89
N ARG A 112 6.57 -5.15 31.90
CA ARG A 112 6.51 -5.60 33.30
C ARG A 112 5.30 -6.48 33.57
N LEU A 113 4.15 -6.23 32.94
CA LEU A 113 2.91 -6.94 33.22
C LEU A 113 2.75 -8.24 32.41
N LEU A 114 3.15 -8.22 31.14
CA LEU A 114 3.02 -9.31 30.18
C LEU A 114 4.33 -10.08 29.97
N GLY A 115 5.48 -9.51 30.33
CA GLY A 115 6.79 -10.10 30.06
C GLY A 115 7.13 -10.05 28.57
N HIS A 116 7.60 -11.17 28.03
CA HIS A 116 8.01 -11.30 26.63
C HIS A 116 6.88 -11.79 25.71
N GLU A 117 5.65 -11.40 25.98
CA GLU A 117 4.52 -11.66 25.08
C GLU A 117 4.71 -10.88 23.76
N PRO A 118 4.33 -11.43 22.60
CA PRO A 118 4.49 -10.82 21.27
C PRO A 118 4.12 -9.34 21.18
N LEU A 119 2.94 -8.99 21.70
CA LEU A 119 2.40 -7.63 21.63
C LEU A 119 3.16 -6.63 22.51
N ALA A 120 3.74 -7.08 23.62
CA ALA A 120 4.57 -6.23 24.48
C ALA A 120 5.91 -5.93 23.82
N LEU A 121 6.51 -6.92 23.15
CA LEU A 121 7.75 -6.75 22.38
C LEU A 121 7.55 -5.83 21.17
N LEU A 122 6.45 -5.99 20.44
CA LEU A 122 6.11 -5.09 19.33
C LEU A 122 5.94 -3.65 19.80
N LEU A 123 5.18 -3.41 20.87
CA LEU A 123 5.03 -2.05 21.41
C LEU A 123 6.38 -1.48 21.88
N LYS A 124 7.24 -2.31 22.49
CA LYS A 124 8.58 -1.89 22.90
C LYS A 124 9.43 -1.47 21.69
N ALA A 125 9.41 -2.24 20.60
CA ALA A 125 10.11 -1.93 19.37
C ALA A 125 9.58 -0.62 18.75
N GLN A 126 8.26 -0.46 18.63
CA GLN A 126 7.62 0.72 18.05
C GLN A 126 7.86 1.98 18.89
N ALA A 127 7.76 1.89 20.23
CA ALA A 127 8.10 3.00 21.12
C ALA A 127 9.59 3.40 21.00
N ALA A 128 10.48 2.43 20.79
CA ALA A 128 11.89 2.71 20.51
C ALA A 128 12.09 3.39 19.15
N GLN A 129 11.35 2.99 18.10
CA GLN A 129 11.41 3.62 16.78
C GLN A 129 10.93 5.07 16.81
N VAL A 130 9.75 5.36 17.38
CA VAL A 130 9.21 6.73 17.44
C VAL A 130 10.05 7.63 18.34
N SER A 131 10.71 7.08 19.37
CA SER A 131 11.66 7.84 20.20
C SER A 131 13.07 7.98 19.60
N GLY A 132 13.31 7.45 18.40
CA GLY A 132 14.62 7.48 17.74
C GLY A 132 15.69 6.59 18.36
N ASN A 133 15.32 5.72 19.31
CA ASN A 133 16.23 4.76 19.97
C ASN A 133 16.43 3.51 19.10
N ARG A 134 17.25 3.62 18.05
CA ARG A 134 17.51 2.53 17.10
C ARG A 134 18.04 1.25 17.76
N ALA A 135 19.03 1.37 18.64
CA ALA A 135 19.59 0.22 19.35
C ALA A 135 18.53 -0.53 20.19
N GLY A 136 17.59 0.22 20.79
CA GLY A 136 16.46 -0.37 21.50
C GLY A 136 15.46 -1.08 20.59
N ALA A 137 15.21 -0.52 19.40
CA ALA A 137 14.33 -1.14 18.40
C ALA A 137 14.94 -2.43 17.84
N GLU A 138 16.21 -2.40 17.44
CA GLU A 138 16.95 -3.57 16.97
C GLU A 138 16.93 -4.70 18.02
N ALA A 139 17.28 -4.40 19.28
CA ALA A 139 17.26 -5.40 20.35
C ALA A 139 15.87 -6.02 20.57
N ALA A 140 14.81 -5.22 20.45
CA ALA A 140 13.43 -5.72 20.56
C ALA A 140 13.06 -6.62 19.37
N PHE A 141 13.43 -6.24 18.13
CA PHE A 141 13.18 -7.07 16.94
C PHE A 141 14.02 -8.34 16.93
N THR A 142 15.27 -8.31 17.39
CA THR A 142 16.10 -9.52 17.56
C THR A 142 15.42 -10.50 18.53
N GLN A 143 14.92 -10.00 19.66
CA GLN A 143 14.18 -10.84 20.62
C GLN A 143 12.87 -11.41 20.03
N MET A 144 12.26 -10.75 19.05
CA MET A 144 11.09 -11.24 18.34
C MET A 144 11.42 -12.38 17.36
N ILE A 145 12.66 -12.51 16.91
CA ILE A 145 13.09 -13.59 15.99
C ILE A 145 13.20 -14.93 16.72
N ASP A 146 13.43 -14.92 18.03
CA ASP A 146 13.55 -16.15 18.84
C ASP A 146 12.24 -16.95 18.95
N ARG A 147 11.09 -16.34 18.63
CA ARG A 147 9.77 -16.97 18.69
C ARG A 147 9.13 -17.09 17.32
N ASP A 148 8.55 -18.25 17.03
CA ASP A 148 7.97 -18.53 15.72
C ASP A 148 6.78 -17.61 15.38
N GLU A 149 5.95 -17.22 16.35
CA GLU A 149 4.80 -16.33 16.09
C GLU A 149 5.21 -14.91 15.71
N THR A 150 6.37 -14.44 16.18
CA THR A 150 6.85 -13.06 15.92
C THR A 150 8.01 -13.00 14.94
N ARG A 151 8.53 -14.15 14.49
CA ARG A 151 9.75 -14.25 13.71
C ARG A 151 9.74 -13.38 12.46
N VAL A 152 8.68 -13.49 11.65
CA VAL A 152 8.52 -12.72 10.41
C VAL A 152 8.42 -11.22 10.66
N LEU A 153 7.75 -10.82 11.75
CA LEU A 153 7.62 -9.42 12.14
C LEU A 153 8.94 -8.84 12.67
N GLY A 154 9.69 -9.63 13.44
CA GLY A 154 11.05 -9.27 13.87
C GLY A 154 11.99 -9.08 12.67
N LEU A 155 11.94 -9.99 11.69
CA LEU A 155 12.70 -9.88 10.44
C LEU A 155 12.33 -8.62 9.64
N ARG A 156 11.03 -8.26 9.57
CA ARG A 156 10.60 -7.01 8.93
C ARG A 156 11.20 -5.78 9.62
N GLY A 157 11.16 -5.75 10.95
CA GLY A 157 11.74 -4.65 11.73
C GLY A 157 13.24 -4.50 11.51
N LEU A 158 13.98 -5.61 11.56
CA LEU A 158 15.43 -5.60 11.28
C LEU A 158 15.75 -5.23 9.83
N PHE A 159 14.92 -5.65 8.87
CA PHE A 159 15.04 -5.25 7.47
C PHE A 159 14.96 -3.73 7.31
N VAL A 160 13.96 -3.09 7.93
CA VAL A 160 13.79 -1.64 7.90
C VAL A 160 14.98 -0.92 8.54
N GLU A 161 15.43 -1.36 9.72
CA GLU A 161 16.60 -0.75 10.37
C GLU A 161 17.89 -0.96 9.55
N ALA A 162 18.07 -2.11 8.91
CA ALA A 162 19.19 -2.37 8.00
C ALA A 162 19.17 -1.44 6.77
N ARG A 163 18.01 -1.23 6.14
CA ARG A 163 17.85 -0.26 5.03
C ARG A 163 18.19 1.16 5.47
N ARG A 164 17.70 1.59 6.65
CA ARG A 164 18.00 2.92 7.22
C ARG A 164 19.49 3.12 7.51
N ARG A 165 20.24 2.05 7.78
CA ARG A 165 21.70 2.08 7.94
C ARG A 165 22.47 2.04 6.62
N GLY A 166 21.79 1.75 5.50
CA GLY A 166 22.43 1.50 4.21
C GLY A 166 23.11 0.12 4.13
N ASP A 167 22.76 -0.81 5.02
CA ASP A 167 23.28 -2.18 5.01
C ASP A 167 22.41 -3.08 4.13
N ALA A 168 22.65 -3.02 2.82
CA ALA A 168 21.89 -3.78 1.83
C ALA A 168 22.09 -5.30 1.98
N ALA A 169 23.25 -5.75 2.46
CA ALA A 169 23.54 -7.17 2.65
C ALA A 169 22.67 -7.76 3.77
N ALA A 170 22.66 -7.12 4.96
CA ALA A 170 21.82 -7.56 6.06
C ALA A 170 20.32 -7.47 5.71
N ALA A 171 19.90 -6.39 5.04
CA ALA A 171 18.51 -6.26 4.58
C ALA A 171 18.10 -7.42 3.66
N ARG A 172 18.97 -7.79 2.71
CA ARG A 172 18.73 -8.92 1.80
C ARG A 172 18.62 -10.24 2.54
N GLU A 173 19.46 -10.49 3.54
CA GLU A 173 19.39 -11.69 4.37
C GLU A 173 18.08 -11.78 5.16
N TYR A 174 17.66 -10.68 5.81
CA TYR A 174 16.39 -10.66 6.55
C TYR A 174 15.17 -10.89 5.65
N ALA A 175 15.14 -10.28 4.45
CA ALA A 175 14.08 -10.49 3.49
C ALA A 175 14.07 -11.93 2.94
N ALA A 176 15.25 -12.50 2.65
CA ALA A 176 15.40 -13.87 2.19
C ALA A 176 14.98 -14.89 3.27
N GLU A 177 15.22 -14.60 4.55
CA GLU A 177 14.72 -15.42 5.65
C GLU A 177 13.19 -15.31 5.78
N ALA A 178 12.65 -14.10 5.70
CA ALA A 178 11.23 -13.87 5.84
C ALA A 178 10.41 -14.58 4.75
N ILE A 179 10.89 -14.58 3.49
CA ILE A 179 10.19 -15.27 2.40
C ILE A 179 10.22 -16.80 2.55
N ARG A 180 11.25 -17.38 3.20
CA ARG A 180 11.30 -18.82 3.50
C ARG A 180 10.24 -19.22 4.53
N LEU A 181 9.99 -18.36 5.50
CA LEU A 181 9.04 -18.60 6.60
C LEU A 181 7.61 -18.28 6.21
N ALA A 182 7.41 -17.16 5.51
CA ALA A 182 6.11 -16.67 5.08
C ALA A 182 6.16 -16.22 3.61
N PRO A 183 6.00 -17.15 2.64
CA PRO A 183 6.02 -16.84 1.21
C PRO A 183 4.97 -15.80 0.78
N ALA A 184 3.86 -15.69 1.51
CA ALA A 184 2.78 -14.72 1.25
C ALA A 184 3.09 -13.29 1.75
N ALA A 185 4.24 -13.06 2.42
CA ALA A 185 4.63 -11.73 2.84
C ALA A 185 5.05 -10.88 1.61
N SER A 186 4.19 -9.93 1.23
CA SER A 186 4.42 -9.04 0.07
C SER A 186 5.71 -8.24 0.22
N TRP A 187 5.91 -7.57 1.36
CA TRP A 187 7.11 -6.77 1.65
C TRP A 187 8.41 -7.56 1.47
N ALA A 188 8.43 -8.85 1.88
CA ALA A 188 9.61 -9.70 1.75
C ALA A 188 9.82 -10.13 0.29
N SER A 189 8.73 -10.44 -0.42
CA SER A 189 8.78 -10.76 -1.84
C SER A 189 9.30 -9.59 -2.67
N ASP A 190 8.85 -8.38 -2.34
CA ASP A 190 9.27 -7.13 -3.00
C ASP A 190 10.74 -6.84 -2.72
N ALA A 191 11.17 -6.90 -1.47
CA ALA A 191 12.57 -6.72 -1.08
C ALA A 191 13.51 -7.73 -1.74
N VAL A 192 13.12 -9.00 -1.84
CA VAL A 192 13.92 -10.03 -2.54
C VAL A 192 13.97 -9.75 -4.04
N LEU A 193 12.88 -9.32 -4.66
CA LEU A 193 12.86 -8.95 -6.08
C LEU A 193 13.77 -7.75 -6.35
N GLU A 194 13.66 -6.68 -5.56
CA GLU A 194 14.52 -5.49 -5.63
C GLU A 194 15.99 -5.87 -5.50
N ALA A 195 16.32 -6.70 -4.51
CA ALA A 195 17.67 -7.21 -4.30
C ALA A 195 18.23 -7.97 -5.51
N ARG A 196 17.42 -8.86 -6.13
CA ARG A 196 17.82 -9.64 -7.31
C ARG A 196 18.01 -8.75 -8.53
N CYS A 197 17.14 -7.77 -8.72
CA CYS A 197 17.29 -6.79 -9.81
C CYS A 197 18.54 -5.92 -9.62
N ALA A 198 18.85 -5.51 -8.39
CA ALA A 198 20.06 -4.76 -8.07
C ALA A 198 21.34 -5.57 -8.35
N ASP A 199 21.32 -6.88 -8.08
CA ASP A 199 22.42 -7.81 -8.40
C ASP A 199 22.48 -8.20 -9.89
N ARG A 200 21.53 -7.73 -10.72
CA ARG A 200 21.33 -8.14 -12.12
C ARG A 200 21.11 -9.65 -12.28
N ASP A 201 20.58 -10.32 -11.25
CA ASP A 201 20.14 -11.71 -11.31
C ASP A 201 18.73 -11.79 -11.92
N TRP A 202 18.66 -11.58 -13.23
CA TRP A 202 17.40 -11.54 -13.97
C TRP A 202 16.63 -12.88 -13.92
N ARG A 203 17.35 -14.01 -13.87
CA ARG A 203 16.74 -15.34 -13.75
C ARG A 203 16.06 -15.51 -12.40
N GLY A 204 16.77 -15.20 -11.31
CA GLY A 204 16.18 -15.25 -9.96
C GLY A 204 15.01 -14.27 -9.79
N ALA A 205 15.08 -13.09 -10.42
CA ALA A 205 13.99 -12.13 -10.43
C ALA A 205 12.74 -12.63 -11.20
N LEU A 206 12.92 -13.32 -12.34
CA LEU A 206 11.83 -13.95 -13.07
C LEU A 206 11.12 -15.02 -12.22
N ASP A 207 11.87 -15.91 -11.57
CA ASP A 207 11.33 -16.93 -10.67
C ASP A 207 10.58 -16.30 -9.47
N ALA A 208 11.02 -15.13 -9.01
CA ALA A 208 10.35 -14.40 -7.93
C ALA A 208 8.98 -13.85 -8.39
N ILE A 209 8.87 -13.30 -9.61
CA ILE A 209 7.59 -12.84 -10.16
C ILE A 209 6.62 -14.00 -10.35
N GLU A 210 7.08 -15.14 -10.88
CA GLU A 210 6.22 -16.30 -11.09
C GLU A 210 5.67 -16.84 -9.77
N ARG A 211 6.50 -16.89 -8.73
CA ARG A 211 6.05 -17.23 -7.37
C ARG A 211 5.01 -16.25 -6.85
N ARG A 212 5.25 -14.93 -6.96
CA ARG A 212 4.27 -13.90 -6.55
C ARG A 212 2.94 -14.05 -7.27
N ALA A 213 2.96 -14.32 -8.58
CA ALA A 213 1.76 -14.55 -9.37
C ALA A 213 1.02 -15.83 -8.93
N SER A 214 1.74 -16.92 -8.64
CA SER A 214 1.15 -18.18 -8.14
C SER A 214 0.48 -18.03 -6.76
N LEU A 215 1.01 -17.14 -5.92
CA LEU A 215 0.47 -16.81 -4.60
C LEU A 215 -0.66 -15.76 -4.65
N GLY A 216 -1.00 -15.24 -5.84
CA GLY A 216 -2.02 -14.20 -6.00
C GLY A 216 -1.62 -12.83 -5.46
N LEU A 217 -0.32 -12.59 -5.20
CA LEU A 217 0.19 -11.31 -4.71
C LEU A 217 0.23 -10.22 -5.80
N VAL A 218 0.18 -10.64 -7.07
CA VAL A 218 0.20 -9.75 -8.24
C VAL A 218 -0.78 -10.31 -9.27
N ASP A 219 -1.54 -9.43 -9.93
CA ASP A 219 -2.45 -9.86 -10.99
C ASP A 219 -1.67 -10.35 -12.24
N LYS A 220 -2.35 -11.12 -13.09
CA LYS A 220 -1.74 -11.74 -14.26
C LYS A 220 -1.21 -10.73 -15.28
N ALA A 221 -1.84 -9.56 -15.42
CA ALA A 221 -1.41 -8.55 -16.39
C ALA A 221 -0.14 -7.85 -15.90
N THR A 222 -0.11 -7.45 -14.61
CA THR A 222 1.08 -6.86 -13.98
C THR A 222 2.24 -7.85 -13.95
N ALA A 223 2.01 -9.12 -13.61
CA ALA A 223 3.06 -10.14 -13.64
C ALA A 223 3.65 -10.33 -15.06
N LYS A 224 2.81 -10.34 -16.10
CA LYS A 224 3.28 -10.38 -17.50
C LYS A 224 4.11 -9.16 -17.87
N ARG A 225 3.68 -7.97 -17.45
CA ARG A 225 4.40 -6.72 -17.70
C ARG A 225 5.75 -6.69 -17.00
N HIS A 226 5.81 -7.02 -15.71
CA HIS A 226 7.06 -7.13 -14.97
C HIS A 226 8.00 -8.17 -15.58
N ARG A 227 7.47 -9.31 -16.05
CA ARG A 227 8.26 -10.31 -16.79
C ARG A 227 8.87 -9.72 -18.07
N ALA A 228 8.09 -8.95 -18.83
CA ALA A 228 8.59 -8.29 -20.04
C ALA A 228 9.69 -7.26 -19.72
N VAL A 229 9.56 -6.51 -18.62
CA VAL A 229 10.58 -5.57 -18.15
C VAL A 229 11.88 -6.29 -17.79
N LEU A 230 11.81 -7.39 -17.03
CA LEU A 230 13.00 -8.19 -16.70
C LEU A 230 13.66 -8.81 -17.92
N LEU A 231 12.88 -9.32 -18.88
CA LEU A 231 13.41 -9.84 -20.13
C LEU A 231 14.08 -8.75 -20.97
N THR A 232 13.56 -7.52 -20.93
CA THR A 232 14.19 -6.36 -21.57
C THR A 232 15.50 -5.99 -20.88
N ALA A 233 15.54 -6.03 -19.55
CA ALA A 233 16.76 -5.83 -18.75
C ALA A 233 17.84 -6.87 -19.08
N ASP A 234 17.46 -8.15 -19.08
CA ASP A 234 18.35 -9.27 -19.47
C ASP A 234 18.88 -9.11 -20.89
N ALA A 235 18.03 -8.67 -21.84
CA ALA A 235 18.44 -8.41 -23.20
C ALA A 235 19.42 -7.22 -23.31
N LEU A 236 19.24 -6.15 -22.53
CA LEU A 236 20.16 -5.02 -22.50
C LEU A 236 21.55 -5.43 -22.00
N ASP A 237 21.62 -6.26 -20.95
CA ASP A 237 22.89 -6.71 -20.38
C ASP A 237 23.65 -7.68 -21.29
N ARG A 238 22.91 -8.49 -22.06
CA ARG A 238 23.49 -9.49 -22.97
C ARG A 238 23.87 -8.95 -24.34
N VAL A 239 23.38 -7.77 -24.72
CA VAL A 239 23.45 -7.25 -26.10
C VAL A 239 24.86 -7.31 -26.71
N GLU A 240 25.89 -7.05 -25.91
CA GLU A 240 27.29 -7.02 -26.35
C GLU A 240 27.95 -8.39 -26.45
N HIS A 241 27.54 -9.35 -25.61
CA HIS A 241 28.23 -10.65 -25.44
C HIS A 241 27.46 -11.83 -26.05
N ASP A 242 26.12 -11.73 -26.10
CA ASP A 242 25.20 -12.75 -26.62
C ASP A 242 24.02 -12.06 -27.33
N PRO A 243 24.22 -11.54 -28.55
CA PRO A 243 23.19 -10.80 -29.29
C PRO A 243 22.00 -11.67 -29.71
N ASP A 244 22.21 -12.97 -29.95
CA ASP A 244 21.12 -13.90 -30.31
C ASP A 244 20.23 -14.20 -29.09
N GLY A 245 20.82 -14.43 -27.92
CA GLY A 245 20.09 -14.57 -26.66
C GLY A 245 19.36 -13.27 -26.28
N ALA A 246 20.00 -12.12 -26.44
CA ALA A 246 19.38 -10.82 -26.23
C ALA A 246 18.16 -10.60 -27.14
N LEU A 247 18.28 -10.99 -28.42
CA LEU A 247 17.18 -10.88 -29.38
C LEU A 247 16.01 -11.79 -28.97
N TYR A 248 16.28 -13.00 -28.50
CA TYR A 248 15.25 -13.91 -28.00
C TYR A 248 14.51 -13.28 -26.80
N SER A 249 15.23 -12.83 -25.78
CA SER A 249 14.63 -12.19 -24.59
C SER A 249 13.81 -10.94 -24.97
N ALA A 250 14.33 -10.08 -25.85
CA ALA A 250 13.62 -8.88 -26.31
C ALA A 250 12.34 -9.22 -27.10
N GLN A 251 12.35 -10.26 -27.94
CA GLN A 251 11.16 -10.70 -28.67
C GLN A 251 10.09 -11.27 -27.76
N GLU A 252 10.47 -12.06 -26.75
CA GLU A 252 9.54 -12.56 -25.74
C GLU A 252 8.96 -11.40 -24.90
N ALA A 253 9.77 -10.40 -24.55
CA ALA A 253 9.30 -9.19 -23.88
C ALA A 253 8.22 -8.46 -24.70
N VAL A 254 8.45 -8.26 -26.01
CA VAL A 254 7.47 -7.62 -26.90
C VAL A 254 6.17 -8.43 -27.02
N LYS A 255 6.25 -9.77 -27.02
CA LYS A 255 5.04 -10.62 -27.02
C LYS A 255 4.24 -10.49 -25.73
N LEU A 256 4.92 -10.38 -24.59
CA LEU A 256 4.30 -10.27 -23.27
C LEU A 256 3.72 -8.88 -23.00
N ALA A 257 4.42 -7.83 -23.43
CA ALA A 257 4.01 -6.43 -23.29
C ALA A 257 4.29 -5.65 -24.60
N PRO A 258 3.37 -5.68 -25.58
CA PRO A 258 3.56 -4.98 -26.85
C PRO A 258 3.67 -3.45 -26.72
N THR A 259 3.14 -2.89 -25.63
CA THR A 259 3.19 -1.46 -25.32
C THR A 259 4.46 -1.05 -24.58
N LEU A 260 5.36 -1.99 -24.27
CA LEU A 260 6.65 -1.69 -23.65
C LEU A 260 7.64 -1.21 -24.73
N ILE A 261 7.68 0.11 -24.91
CA ILE A 261 8.53 0.80 -25.88
C ILE A 261 10.02 0.38 -25.85
N PRO A 262 10.71 0.33 -24.71
CA PRO A 262 12.13 -0.06 -24.67
C PRO A 262 12.37 -1.48 -25.20
N ALA A 263 11.43 -2.41 -24.99
CA ALA A 263 11.51 -3.76 -25.53
C ALA A 263 11.40 -3.77 -27.06
N ALA A 264 10.43 -3.02 -27.60
CA ALA A 264 10.22 -2.91 -29.04
C ALA A 264 11.38 -2.21 -29.74
N ALA A 265 11.92 -1.14 -29.15
CA ALA A 265 13.10 -0.44 -29.65
C ALA A 265 14.34 -1.36 -29.67
N LEU A 266 14.61 -2.08 -28.58
CA LEU A 266 15.72 -3.02 -28.49
C LEU A 266 15.59 -4.17 -29.50
N ALA A 267 14.43 -4.81 -29.57
CA ALA A 267 14.15 -5.88 -30.54
C ALA A 267 14.30 -5.38 -31.99
N GLY A 268 13.81 -4.17 -32.28
CA GLY A 268 13.96 -3.52 -33.58
C GLY A 268 15.43 -3.31 -33.97
N ARG A 269 16.26 -2.79 -33.04
CA ARG A 269 17.70 -2.64 -33.27
C ARG A 269 18.38 -3.98 -33.54
N LEU A 270 18.13 -4.98 -32.71
CA LEU A 270 18.76 -6.30 -32.84
C LEU A 270 18.37 -6.99 -34.16
N LEU A 271 17.09 -6.90 -34.54
CA LEU A 271 16.62 -7.41 -35.84
C LEU A 271 17.24 -6.67 -37.03
N SER A 272 17.41 -5.35 -36.92
CA SER A 272 18.08 -4.53 -37.93
C SER A 272 19.54 -4.97 -38.12
N HIS A 273 20.29 -5.14 -37.03
CA HIS A 273 21.69 -5.60 -37.08
C HIS A 273 21.81 -7.01 -37.67
N LYS A 274 20.83 -7.89 -37.42
CA LYS A 274 20.76 -9.23 -38.02
C LYS A 274 20.34 -9.23 -39.50
N GLY A 275 19.98 -8.08 -40.06
CA GLY A 275 19.52 -7.93 -41.45
C GLY A 275 18.04 -8.28 -41.68
N GLU A 276 17.28 -8.56 -40.61
CA GLU A 276 15.86 -8.91 -40.69
C GLU A 276 14.94 -7.68 -40.77
N LEU A 277 15.18 -6.83 -41.77
CA LEU A 277 14.60 -5.49 -41.87
C LEU A 277 13.07 -5.46 -41.83
N ARG A 278 12.41 -6.41 -42.50
CA ARG A 278 10.93 -6.49 -42.53
C ARG A 278 10.34 -6.77 -41.15
N ARG A 279 10.99 -7.65 -40.37
CA ARG A 279 10.55 -7.98 -39.02
C ARG A 279 10.83 -6.81 -38.07
N ALA A 280 12.00 -6.19 -38.19
CA ALA A 280 12.36 -4.99 -37.43
C ALA A 280 11.33 -3.86 -37.65
N ALA A 281 11.02 -3.54 -38.91
CA ALA A 281 10.00 -2.54 -39.25
C ALA A 281 8.65 -2.87 -38.62
N LYS A 282 8.19 -4.12 -38.75
CA LYS A 282 6.90 -4.55 -38.20
C LYS A 282 6.80 -4.37 -36.68
N VAL A 283 7.85 -4.74 -35.94
CA VAL A 283 7.89 -4.57 -34.48
C VAL A 283 7.78 -3.10 -34.11
N VAL A 284 8.59 -2.25 -34.74
CA VAL A 284 8.63 -0.81 -34.45
C VAL A 284 7.33 -0.12 -34.82
N GLU A 285 6.77 -0.38 -36.01
CA GLU A 285 5.49 0.19 -36.43
C GLU A 285 4.32 -0.26 -35.56
N THR A 286 4.37 -1.47 -34.99
CA THR A 286 3.32 -1.96 -34.09
C THR A 286 3.34 -1.18 -32.78
N ALA A 287 4.52 -1.00 -32.17
CA ALA A 287 4.67 -0.20 -30.96
C ALA A 287 4.37 1.29 -31.22
N TRP A 288 4.78 1.81 -32.38
CA TRP A 288 4.57 3.21 -32.78
C TRP A 288 3.09 3.59 -32.84
N ARG A 289 2.23 2.71 -33.36
CA ARG A 289 0.77 2.95 -33.40
C ARG A 289 0.14 3.05 -32.01
N SER A 290 0.74 2.42 -30.99
CA SER A 290 0.26 2.51 -29.61
C SER A 290 0.78 3.77 -28.91
N GLN A 291 2.07 4.07 -29.03
CA GLN A 291 2.69 5.26 -28.45
C GLN A 291 3.88 5.69 -29.32
N PRO A 292 3.73 6.72 -30.17
CA PRO A 292 4.85 7.32 -30.90
C PRO A 292 5.92 7.82 -29.93
N HIS A 293 7.18 7.40 -30.12
CA HIS A 293 8.27 7.63 -29.16
C HIS A 293 9.62 7.85 -29.86
N PRO A 294 10.49 8.77 -29.37
CA PRO A 294 11.78 9.08 -30.00
C PRO A 294 12.67 7.85 -30.23
N ASP A 295 12.80 6.96 -29.23
CA ASP A 295 13.57 5.71 -29.38
C ASP A 295 13.09 4.85 -30.56
N LEU A 296 11.78 4.76 -30.79
CA LEU A 296 11.24 4.01 -31.93
C LEU A 296 11.54 4.71 -33.26
N ALA A 297 11.46 6.04 -33.29
CA ALA A 297 11.82 6.82 -34.47
C ALA A 297 13.30 6.60 -34.82
N GLU A 298 14.20 6.67 -33.84
CA GLU A 298 15.63 6.44 -34.05
C GLU A 298 15.90 5.07 -34.68
N VAL A 299 15.27 4.02 -34.16
CA VAL A 299 15.43 2.65 -34.68
C VAL A 299 14.87 2.51 -36.09
N TYR A 300 13.71 3.09 -36.38
CA TYR A 300 13.09 2.97 -37.70
C TYR A 300 13.82 3.80 -38.77
N LEU A 301 14.31 4.98 -38.41
CA LEU A 301 15.09 5.82 -39.33
C LEU A 301 16.44 5.18 -39.66
N ASN A 302 17.06 4.49 -38.71
CA ASN A 302 18.34 3.79 -38.89
C ASN A 302 18.18 2.29 -39.20
N LEU A 303 17.00 1.87 -39.64
CA LEU A 303 16.66 0.45 -39.82
C LEU A 303 17.61 -0.29 -40.77
N ARG A 304 18.09 0.38 -41.82
CA ARG A 304 19.06 -0.17 -42.77
C ARG A 304 20.36 0.64 -42.67
N PRO A 305 21.48 0.01 -42.27
CA PRO A 305 22.79 0.64 -42.34
C PRO A 305 23.13 1.05 -43.78
N GLY A 306 23.67 2.26 -43.96
CA GLY A 306 24.07 2.80 -45.27
C GLY A 306 23.00 3.57 -46.04
N ASP A 307 21.82 3.76 -45.46
CA ASP A 307 20.78 4.63 -46.02
C ASP A 307 21.23 6.09 -46.16
N SER A 308 20.85 6.73 -47.26
CA SER A 308 21.03 8.17 -47.43
C SER A 308 20.12 8.97 -46.49
N ALA A 309 20.47 10.24 -46.24
CA ALA A 309 19.61 11.13 -45.44
C ALA A 309 18.20 11.29 -46.05
N LEU A 310 18.09 11.29 -47.38
CA LEU A 310 16.80 11.33 -48.08
C LEU A 310 15.99 10.05 -47.90
N ASP A 311 16.64 8.88 -47.81
CA ASP A 311 15.94 7.63 -47.54
C ASP A 311 15.43 7.57 -46.09
N ARG A 312 16.20 8.10 -45.13
CA ARG A 312 15.73 8.31 -43.76
C ARG A 312 14.53 9.24 -43.72
N LEU A 313 14.52 10.34 -44.48
CA LEU A 313 13.36 11.23 -44.59
C LEU A 313 12.11 10.50 -45.11
N LYS A 314 12.22 9.67 -46.14
CA LYS A 314 11.09 8.86 -46.63
C LYS A 314 10.52 7.91 -45.56
N ARG A 315 11.38 7.36 -44.71
CA ARG A 315 10.96 6.54 -43.55
C ARG A 315 10.26 7.40 -42.50
N ALA A 316 10.78 8.60 -42.22
CA ALA A 316 10.14 9.55 -41.31
C ALA A 316 8.73 9.91 -41.77
N ASP A 317 8.54 10.17 -43.08
CA ASP A 317 7.21 10.42 -43.66
C ASP A 317 6.27 9.23 -43.49
N THR A 318 6.81 8.00 -43.53
CA THR A 318 6.02 6.78 -43.25
C THR A 318 5.58 6.74 -41.79
N LEU A 319 6.46 7.04 -40.83
CA LEU A 319 6.10 7.11 -39.41
C LEU A 319 5.08 8.21 -39.11
N GLN A 320 5.22 9.38 -39.75
CA GLN A 320 4.28 10.48 -39.58
C GLN A 320 2.87 10.09 -40.04
N LYS A 321 2.75 9.31 -41.12
CA LYS A 321 1.44 8.78 -41.57
C LYS A 321 0.83 7.79 -40.58
N LEU A 322 1.66 7.10 -39.79
CA LEU A 322 1.24 6.13 -38.78
C LEU A 322 1.04 6.72 -37.38
N SER A 323 1.35 8.01 -37.18
CA SER A 323 1.38 8.62 -35.85
C SER A 323 0.04 9.22 -35.41
N ASP A 324 -1.02 9.09 -36.21
CA ASP A 324 -2.38 9.61 -35.92
C ASP A 324 -2.38 11.08 -35.43
N GLY A 325 -1.49 11.90 -35.99
CA GLY A 325 -1.37 13.32 -35.65
C GLY A 325 -0.50 13.63 -34.42
N ALA A 326 0.10 12.64 -33.75
CA ALA A 326 1.01 12.84 -32.63
C ALA A 326 2.22 13.73 -33.00
N PRO A 327 2.71 14.57 -32.07
CA PRO A 327 3.82 15.50 -32.33
C PRO A 327 5.12 14.78 -32.69
N GLU A 328 5.38 13.59 -32.13
CA GLU A 328 6.61 12.84 -32.38
C GLU A 328 6.82 12.47 -33.85
N GLY A 329 5.74 12.21 -34.60
CA GLY A 329 5.83 11.93 -36.04
C GLY A 329 6.32 13.15 -36.84
N ARG A 330 5.88 14.35 -36.46
CA ARG A 330 6.35 15.61 -37.07
C ARG A 330 7.80 15.90 -36.69
N LEU A 331 8.17 15.64 -35.44
CA LEU A 331 9.56 15.81 -34.95
C LEU A 331 10.53 14.87 -35.66
N ALA A 332 10.14 13.62 -35.90
CA ALA A 332 10.93 12.66 -36.68
C ALA A 332 11.18 13.15 -38.11
N VAL A 333 10.15 13.69 -38.78
CA VAL A 333 10.27 14.28 -40.13
C VAL A 333 11.14 15.52 -40.12
N ALA A 334 10.94 16.43 -39.15
CA ALA A 334 11.75 17.64 -39.04
C ALA A 334 13.24 17.32 -38.88
N ARG A 335 13.58 16.39 -37.98
CA ARG A 335 14.97 15.94 -37.77
C ARG A 335 15.57 15.32 -39.03
N ALA A 336 14.85 14.39 -39.68
CA ALA A 336 15.33 13.74 -40.89
C ALA A 336 15.48 14.73 -42.07
N ALA A 337 14.57 15.70 -42.19
CA ALA A 337 14.63 16.74 -43.22
C ALA A 337 15.80 17.71 -43.00
N LEU A 338 16.14 18.03 -41.74
CA LEU A 338 17.35 18.80 -41.42
C LEU A 338 18.63 18.05 -41.83
N GLU A 339 18.71 16.76 -41.52
CA GLU A 339 19.85 15.92 -41.93
C GLU A 339 20.01 15.84 -43.46
N SER A 340 18.89 15.84 -44.20
CA SER A 340 18.89 15.83 -45.65
C SER A 340 18.96 17.22 -46.29
N ARG A 341 19.06 18.30 -45.50
CA ARG A 341 19.05 19.71 -45.94
C ARG A 341 17.79 20.13 -46.70
N GLU A 342 16.66 19.47 -46.45
CA GLU A 342 15.35 19.83 -46.98
C GLU A 342 14.68 20.85 -46.06
N PHE A 343 15.23 22.07 -45.99
CA PHE A 343 14.83 23.08 -44.99
C PHE A 343 13.36 23.48 -45.07
N ALA A 344 12.82 23.61 -46.29
CA ALA A 344 11.39 23.90 -46.50
C ALA A 344 10.49 22.80 -45.91
N ARG A 345 10.90 21.53 -46.04
CA ARG A 345 10.17 20.39 -45.48
C ARG A 345 10.27 20.35 -43.96
N ALA A 346 11.45 20.61 -43.42
CA ALA A 346 11.66 20.68 -41.97
C ALA A 346 10.79 21.78 -41.33
N ARG A 347 10.74 22.97 -41.96
CA ARG A 347 9.92 24.10 -41.51
C ARG A 347 8.43 23.76 -41.52
N ALA A 348 7.94 23.17 -42.62
CA ALA A 348 6.54 22.75 -42.75
C ALA A 348 6.15 21.66 -41.73
N ALA A 349 7.09 20.79 -41.33
CA ALA A 349 6.83 19.78 -40.30
C ALA A 349 6.74 20.39 -38.89
N LEU A 350 7.54 21.42 -38.59
CA LEU A 350 7.56 22.11 -37.29
C LEU A 350 6.45 23.15 -37.13
N GLU A 351 5.93 23.72 -38.22
CA GLU A 351 4.93 24.79 -38.22
C GLU A 351 3.69 24.49 -37.32
N PRO A 352 3.11 23.28 -37.32
CA PRO A 352 1.99 22.97 -36.43
C PRO A 352 2.39 22.92 -34.94
N LEU A 353 3.66 22.68 -34.63
CA LEU A 353 4.17 22.51 -33.26
C LEU A 353 4.61 23.83 -32.62
N ILE A 354 4.79 24.89 -33.42
CA ILE A 354 5.15 26.23 -32.95
C ILE A 354 3.94 27.13 -32.67
N ALA A 355 2.76 26.75 -33.17
CA ALA A 355 1.53 27.52 -32.98
C ALA A 355 0.96 27.39 -31.55
N GLU A 356 1.16 26.22 -30.93
CA GLU A 356 0.90 25.98 -29.50
C GLU A 356 2.12 26.38 -28.65
N ARG A 357 2.12 26.09 -27.34
CA ARG A 357 3.29 26.30 -26.47
C ARG A 357 4.42 25.35 -26.90
N PRO A 358 5.46 25.80 -27.64
CA PRO A 358 6.44 24.90 -28.22
C PRO A 358 7.32 24.30 -27.14
N THR A 359 7.64 23.02 -27.22
CA THR A 359 8.59 22.38 -26.29
C THR A 359 10.02 22.85 -26.54
N MET A 360 10.90 22.62 -25.57
CA MET A 360 12.32 22.89 -25.69
C MET A 360 12.92 22.27 -26.96
N ARG A 361 12.60 20.99 -27.26
CA ARG A 361 13.09 20.29 -28.46
C ARG A 361 12.58 20.92 -29.75
N VAL A 362 11.33 21.38 -29.82
CA VAL A 362 10.81 22.13 -30.99
C VAL A 362 11.60 23.42 -31.21
N CYS A 363 11.84 24.18 -30.14
CA CYS A 363 12.59 25.44 -30.22
C CYS A 363 14.05 25.20 -30.67
N LEU A 364 14.69 24.15 -30.15
CA LEU A 364 16.05 23.76 -30.55
C LEU A 364 16.10 23.35 -32.03
N LEU A 365 15.16 22.53 -32.51
CA LEU A 365 15.09 22.14 -33.92
C LEU A 365 14.85 23.35 -34.84
N MET A 366 14.02 24.31 -34.43
CA MET A 366 13.83 25.56 -35.18
C MET A 366 15.11 26.41 -35.21
N SER A 367 15.85 26.47 -34.10
CA SER A 367 17.16 27.11 -34.06
C SER A 367 18.15 26.46 -35.02
N ASP A 368 18.25 25.13 -34.99
CA ASP A 368 19.15 24.36 -35.84
C ASP A 368 18.79 24.53 -37.33
N LEU A 369 17.50 24.60 -37.64
CA LEU A 369 17.00 24.90 -38.99
C LEU A 369 17.48 26.26 -39.50
N GLU A 370 17.23 27.32 -38.73
CA GLU A 370 17.59 28.69 -39.13
C GLU A 370 19.12 28.86 -39.23
N GLN A 371 19.88 28.18 -38.38
CA GLN A 371 21.33 28.17 -38.44
C GLN A 371 21.87 27.39 -39.65
N ALA A 372 21.27 26.26 -39.98
CA ALA A 372 21.71 25.45 -41.11
C ALA A 372 21.39 26.10 -42.47
N GLU A 373 20.27 26.83 -42.59
CA GLU A 373 19.86 27.49 -43.84
C GLU A 373 20.54 28.85 -44.05
N HIS A 374 20.67 29.65 -42.98
CA HIS A 374 21.08 31.07 -43.09
C HIS A 374 22.37 31.41 -42.32
N GLY A 375 22.98 30.44 -41.63
CA GLY A 375 24.13 30.66 -40.76
C GLY A 375 23.76 31.31 -39.42
N ALA A 376 24.76 31.90 -38.74
CA ALA A 376 24.59 32.48 -37.41
C ALA A 376 23.75 33.77 -37.41
N THR A 377 22.43 33.63 -37.50
CA THR A 377 21.46 34.74 -37.58
C THR A 377 20.86 35.10 -36.22
N GLY A 378 20.23 36.28 -36.14
CA GLY A 378 19.46 36.71 -34.97
C GLY A 378 18.26 35.80 -34.67
N LYS A 379 17.62 35.23 -35.71
CA LYS A 379 16.47 34.33 -35.58
C LYS A 379 16.83 33.01 -34.88
N GLY A 380 17.97 32.41 -35.23
CA GLY A 380 18.46 31.22 -34.53
C GLY A 380 18.68 31.47 -33.03
N ARG A 381 19.28 32.62 -32.68
CA ARG A 381 19.48 33.03 -31.28
C ARG A 381 18.17 33.31 -30.55
N GLU A 382 17.19 33.87 -31.25
CA GLU A 382 15.85 34.08 -30.70
C GLU A 382 15.20 32.74 -30.30
N TRP A 383 15.28 31.73 -31.17
CA TRP A 383 14.78 30.39 -30.86
C TRP A 383 15.53 29.72 -29.70
N LEU A 384 16.86 29.89 -29.61
CA LEU A 384 17.63 29.45 -28.44
C LEU A 384 17.15 30.15 -27.16
N ALA A 385 16.92 31.46 -27.20
CA ALA A 385 16.39 32.19 -26.05
C ALA A 385 15.00 31.70 -25.64
N ARG A 386 14.12 31.41 -26.62
CA ARG A 386 12.80 30.82 -26.37
C ARG A 386 12.90 29.42 -25.74
N ALA A 387 13.85 28.59 -26.20
CA ALA A 387 14.06 27.24 -25.67
C ALA A 387 14.35 27.23 -24.16
N THR A 388 15.04 28.25 -23.62
CA THR A 388 15.35 28.34 -22.17
C THR A 388 14.12 28.46 -21.27
N ARG A 389 13.00 28.96 -21.82
CA ARG A 389 11.73 29.17 -21.10
C ARG A 389 10.63 28.22 -21.56
N ALA A 390 10.92 27.39 -22.54
CA ALA A 390 9.99 26.43 -23.11
C ALA A 390 9.77 25.26 -22.13
N PRO A 391 8.55 24.68 -22.10
CA PRO A 391 8.31 23.44 -21.35
C PRO A 391 9.23 22.33 -21.84
N ARG A 392 9.64 21.47 -20.91
CA ARG A 392 10.49 20.31 -21.22
C ARG A 392 9.70 19.26 -21.98
N ASP A 393 10.36 18.58 -22.90
CA ASP A 393 9.81 17.41 -23.57
C ASP A 393 9.62 16.26 -22.58
N PRO A 394 8.73 15.30 -22.90
CA PRO A 394 8.65 14.04 -22.17
C PRO A 394 10.02 13.36 -22.06
N ALA A 395 10.29 12.84 -20.88
CA ALA A 395 11.49 12.06 -20.57
C ALA A 395 11.10 10.87 -19.70
N TRP A 396 12.02 9.93 -19.47
CA TRP A 396 11.81 8.84 -18.54
C TRP A 396 11.96 9.36 -17.11
N ILE A 397 10.91 9.25 -16.29
CA ILE A 397 10.91 9.73 -14.91
C ILE A 397 10.62 8.57 -13.96
N ALA A 398 11.46 8.39 -12.94
CA ALA A 398 11.24 7.47 -11.84
C ALA A 398 11.66 8.12 -10.52
N ASP A 399 10.74 8.15 -9.54
CA ASP A 399 11.02 8.60 -8.16
C ASP A 399 11.77 9.95 -8.07
N GLY A 400 11.40 10.90 -8.93
CA GLY A 400 12.02 12.24 -8.99
C GLY A 400 13.29 12.33 -9.83
N VAL A 401 13.81 11.21 -10.33
CA VAL A 401 14.95 11.17 -11.25
C VAL A 401 14.45 11.24 -12.69
N VAL A 402 14.95 12.23 -13.43
CA VAL A 402 14.73 12.36 -14.88
C VAL A 402 15.91 11.72 -15.61
N SER A 403 15.61 10.83 -16.56
CA SER A 403 16.58 10.13 -17.39
C SER A 403 16.20 10.25 -18.87
N GLU A 404 17.22 10.36 -19.73
CA GLU A 404 17.05 10.28 -21.19
C GLU A 404 16.84 8.83 -21.64
N GLN A 405 17.44 7.88 -20.92
CA GLN A 405 17.39 6.46 -21.23
C GLN A 405 16.49 5.73 -20.24
N TRP A 406 15.68 4.81 -20.77
CA TRP A 406 14.88 3.93 -19.93
C TRP A 406 15.78 2.98 -19.13
N ALA A 407 15.42 2.74 -17.87
CA ALA A 407 15.99 1.69 -17.05
C ALA A 407 14.89 0.81 -16.45
N PRO A 408 15.16 -0.49 -16.22
CA PRO A 408 14.16 -1.42 -15.69
C PRO A 408 13.84 -1.17 -14.22
N ILE A 409 14.76 -0.57 -13.46
CA ILE A 409 14.65 -0.33 -12.03
C ILE A 409 14.90 1.14 -11.70
N SER A 410 14.21 1.64 -10.68
CA SER A 410 14.51 2.96 -10.13
C SER A 410 15.87 2.97 -9.42
N PRO A 411 16.73 3.97 -9.68
CA PRO A 411 18.01 4.11 -8.97
C PRO A 411 17.84 4.54 -7.50
N VAL A 412 16.67 5.05 -7.12
CA VAL A 412 16.40 5.54 -5.76
C VAL A 412 15.76 4.46 -4.90
N THR A 413 14.67 3.86 -5.40
CA THR A 413 13.86 2.92 -4.61
C THR A 413 14.22 1.46 -4.87
N GLY A 414 14.84 1.15 -6.02
CA GLY A 414 15.03 -0.23 -6.49
C GLY A 414 13.78 -0.84 -7.12
N ARG A 415 12.64 -0.13 -7.14
CA ARG A 415 11.37 -0.62 -7.67
C ARG A 415 11.47 -0.93 -9.17
N LEU A 416 10.95 -2.10 -9.55
CA LEU A 416 10.83 -2.54 -10.95
C LEU A 416 9.75 -1.75 -11.70
N ASP A 417 9.96 -1.49 -12.99
CA ASP A 417 8.99 -0.82 -13.89
C ASP A 417 8.56 0.57 -13.37
N ALA A 418 9.47 1.26 -12.69
CA ALA A 418 9.19 2.57 -12.08
C ALA A 418 9.27 3.74 -13.08
N PHE A 419 9.95 3.56 -14.21
CA PHE A 419 10.15 4.61 -15.20
C PHE A 419 8.90 4.82 -16.07
N VAL A 420 8.37 6.03 -16.03
CA VAL A 420 7.21 6.47 -16.82
C VAL A 420 7.63 7.57 -17.80
N TRP A 421 7.13 7.49 -19.03
CA TRP A 421 7.38 8.51 -20.06
C TRP A 421 6.39 9.66 -19.92
N GLN A 422 6.85 10.81 -19.42
CA GLN A 422 6.00 11.99 -19.21
C GLN A 422 6.82 13.28 -19.18
N ALA A 423 6.16 14.43 -19.38
CA ALA A 423 6.80 15.73 -19.26
C ALA A 423 7.17 15.99 -17.78
N PRO A 424 8.43 16.38 -17.46
CA PRO A 424 8.80 16.78 -16.12
C PRO A 424 7.95 17.97 -15.65
N PRO A 425 7.54 18.03 -14.37
CA PRO A 425 6.84 19.19 -13.84
C PRO A 425 7.73 20.44 -13.95
N ASP A 426 7.14 21.59 -14.34
CA ASP A 426 7.83 22.88 -14.53
C ASP A 426 8.51 23.39 -13.22
N VAL A 427 8.17 22.82 -12.06
CA VAL A 427 8.79 23.11 -10.75
C VAL A 427 9.57 21.89 -10.29
N LEU A 428 10.90 22.04 -10.18
CA LEU A 428 11.77 21.08 -9.49
C LEU A 428 11.48 21.12 -7.99
N VAL A 429 10.42 20.45 -7.54
CA VAL A 429 10.29 20.09 -6.13
C VAL A 429 11.11 18.82 -5.94
N ALA A 430 12.28 18.94 -5.30
CA ALA A 430 12.96 17.77 -4.77
C ALA A 430 11.98 17.08 -3.81
N PRO A 431 11.61 15.80 -4.01
CA PRO A 431 10.84 15.10 -3.01
C PRO A 431 11.70 15.04 -1.75
N GLU A 432 11.25 15.64 -0.65
CA GLU A 432 11.71 15.21 0.67
C GLU A 432 11.31 13.74 0.79
N LEU A 433 12.30 12.86 0.62
CA LEU A 433 12.20 11.44 0.92
C LEU A 433 11.99 11.30 2.43
N ALA A 434 10.78 11.58 2.91
CA ALA A 434 10.31 11.16 4.21
C ALA A 434 10.13 9.64 4.14
N MET A 435 11.23 8.89 4.32
CA MET A 435 11.19 7.46 4.59
C MET A 435 10.59 7.24 5.98
N SER A 436 9.29 7.47 6.13
CA SER A 436 8.53 6.97 7.28
C SER A 436 8.20 5.50 7.05
N ASP A 437 9.23 4.65 6.91
CA ASP A 437 9.12 3.19 7.01
C ASP A 437 8.87 2.87 8.48
N ASP A 438 7.66 3.12 8.99
CA ASP A 438 7.23 2.52 10.26
C ASP A 438 6.72 1.12 9.93
N VAL A 439 7.06 0.12 10.76
CA VAL A 439 6.73 -1.30 10.54
C VAL A 439 5.21 -1.53 10.41
N THR A 440 4.42 -0.55 10.85
CA THR A 440 2.95 -0.53 10.74
C THR A 440 2.39 0.56 9.82
N ALA A 441 3.21 1.51 9.31
CA ALA A 441 2.75 2.59 8.42
C ALA A 441 2.33 2.10 7.02
N ASP A 442 2.91 1.01 6.52
CA ASP A 442 2.59 0.47 5.19
C ASP A 442 1.22 -0.22 5.11
N LEU A 443 0.40 -0.18 6.17
CA LEU A 443 -1.01 -0.57 6.10
C LEU A 443 -1.89 0.51 5.46
N HIS A 444 -1.35 1.70 5.17
CA HIS A 444 -2.03 2.81 4.49
C HIS A 444 -1.19 3.38 3.34
N GLU A 445 -0.88 2.58 2.32
CA GLU A 445 -0.56 3.12 0.99
C GLU A 445 -1.83 3.18 0.14
N GLU A 446 -2.71 4.15 0.41
CA GLU A 446 -3.48 4.74 -0.67
C GLU A 446 -2.64 5.85 -1.30
N GLN A 447 -2.49 5.73 -2.61
CA GLN A 447 -1.82 6.64 -3.54
C GLN A 447 -1.93 8.10 -3.09
N LYS A 448 -0.80 8.66 -2.61
CA LYS A 448 -0.73 10.06 -2.18
C LYS A 448 -0.90 10.96 -3.42
N VAL A 449 -2.14 11.33 -3.71
CA VAL A 449 -2.47 12.30 -4.75
C VAL A 449 -1.88 13.63 -4.32
N ILE A 450 -0.95 14.14 -5.13
CA ILE A 450 -0.38 15.48 -4.97
C ILE A 450 -1.56 16.46 -5.01
N PRO A 451 -1.76 17.32 -3.99
CA PRO A 451 -2.83 18.30 -4.03
C PRO A 451 -2.58 19.25 -5.20
N ILE A 452 -3.53 19.28 -6.15
CA ILE A 452 -3.60 20.30 -7.19
C ILE A 452 -3.77 21.63 -6.46
N ILE A 453 -2.72 22.46 -6.48
CA ILE A 453 -2.82 23.85 -6.05
C ILE A 453 -3.77 24.52 -7.04
N SER A 454 -5.00 24.78 -6.61
CA SER A 454 -5.91 25.65 -7.33
C SER A 454 -5.33 27.06 -7.26
N LEU A 455 -4.80 27.54 -8.38
CA LEU A 455 -4.37 28.93 -8.51
C LEU A 455 -5.62 29.81 -8.37
N GLU A 456 -5.74 30.50 -7.24
CA GLU A 456 -6.68 31.62 -7.12
C GLU A 456 -6.42 32.62 -8.25
N PRO A 457 -7.45 33.17 -8.90
CA PRO A 457 -7.26 34.18 -9.93
C PRO A 457 -6.71 35.47 -9.29
N ALA A 458 -5.60 35.95 -9.83
CA ALA A 458 -4.99 37.21 -9.43
C ALA A 458 -6.01 38.38 -9.50
N PRO A 459 -5.98 39.33 -8.55
CA PRO A 459 -6.87 40.48 -8.57
C PRO A 459 -6.51 41.40 -9.74
N ALA A 460 -7.53 41.78 -10.53
CA ALA A 460 -7.39 42.72 -11.62
C ALA A 460 -6.85 44.07 -11.13
N LEU A 461 -5.78 44.55 -11.76
CA LEU A 461 -5.26 45.90 -11.56
C LEU A 461 -6.33 46.92 -11.92
N ARG A 462 -6.61 47.83 -10.99
CA ARG A 462 -7.32 49.09 -11.23
C ARG A 462 -6.49 49.96 -12.16
N GLU A 463 -7.10 50.41 -13.24
CA GLU A 463 -6.59 51.49 -14.08
C GLU A 463 -7.40 52.75 -13.77
N GLU A 464 -6.70 53.80 -13.34
CA GLU A 464 -7.26 55.08 -12.92
C GLU A 464 -6.83 56.15 -13.93
N LEU A 465 -7.78 56.76 -14.64
CA LEU A 465 -7.64 58.05 -15.32
C LEU A 465 -9.02 58.69 -15.56
N ALA A 466 -9.25 59.84 -14.90
CA ALA A 466 -10.37 60.78 -15.03
C ALA A 466 -10.05 61.88 -16.09
N PRO A 467 -10.88 62.93 -16.40
CA PRO A 467 -12.11 63.41 -15.74
C PRO A 467 -13.30 63.99 -16.60
N ALA A 468 -14.51 63.96 -15.98
CA ALA A 468 -15.60 64.97 -15.80
C ALA A 468 -16.12 65.86 -16.99
N LEU A 469 -17.41 66.20 -17.24
CA LEU A 469 -18.64 66.66 -16.49
C LEU A 469 -19.88 66.71 -17.48
N PRO A 470 -21.11 67.24 -17.17
CA PRO A 470 -22.11 66.90 -16.10
C PRO A 470 -23.62 66.95 -16.56
N LYS A 471 -24.56 66.46 -15.73
CA LYS A 471 -25.90 67.04 -15.40
C LYS A 471 -26.65 66.10 -14.41
N ALA A 472 -26.86 66.50 -13.14
CA ALA A 472 -28.02 67.21 -12.55
C ALA A 472 -29.30 66.34 -12.49
N ALA A 473 -30.08 66.16 -11.41
CA ALA A 473 -30.34 66.90 -10.15
C ALA A 473 -31.11 65.93 -9.19
N GLU A 474 -30.73 65.70 -7.91
CA GLU A 474 -31.15 66.38 -6.64
C GLU A 474 -32.29 65.64 -5.82
N PRO A 475 -32.48 65.90 -4.49
CA PRO A 475 -32.39 64.88 -3.41
C PRO A 475 -33.61 64.87 -2.42
N PRO A 476 -33.48 64.87 -1.06
CA PRO A 476 -33.23 63.77 -0.09
C PRO A 476 -34.35 63.61 0.99
N VAL A 477 -34.13 62.78 2.04
CA VAL A 477 -34.41 62.98 3.52
C VAL A 477 -34.58 61.60 4.22
N THR A 478 -33.66 61.09 5.05
CA THR A 478 -33.37 61.27 6.52
C THR A 478 -34.18 60.37 7.50
N VAL A 479 -33.48 59.34 8.05
CA VAL A 479 -33.35 58.83 9.44
C VAL A 479 -34.59 58.49 10.32
N LYS A 480 -34.65 57.25 10.85
CA LYS A 480 -34.59 56.93 12.31
C LYS A 480 -34.56 55.43 12.66
N ALA A 481 -33.90 55.14 13.78
CA ALA A 481 -33.59 53.83 14.38
C ALA A 481 -34.72 53.23 15.24
N VAL A 482 -34.76 51.89 15.36
CA VAL A 482 -35.45 51.15 16.44
C VAL A 482 -34.63 49.91 16.84
N GLN A 483 -34.54 49.66 18.16
CA GLN A 483 -33.87 48.57 18.88
C GLN A 483 -34.65 47.22 18.85
N PRO A 484 -34.05 46.09 19.29
CA PRO A 484 -34.53 44.74 18.97
C PRO A 484 -35.54 44.17 19.99
N VAL A 485 -36.45 43.30 19.50
CA VAL A 485 -37.36 42.46 20.28
C VAL A 485 -36.98 40.98 20.05
N PRO A 486 -36.89 40.13 21.09
CA PRO A 486 -36.46 38.73 20.96
C PRO A 486 -37.59 37.80 20.47
N PRO A 487 -37.33 36.81 19.58
CA PRO A 487 -38.33 35.84 19.16
C PRO A 487 -38.48 34.67 20.16
N GLN A 488 -39.73 34.33 20.45
CA GLN A 488 -40.17 33.17 21.24
C GLN A 488 -40.15 31.86 20.42
N PRO A 489 -40.05 30.68 21.07
CA PRO A 489 -39.83 29.39 20.41
C PRO A 489 -41.11 28.76 19.81
N GLU A 490 -40.98 28.21 18.61
CA GLU A 490 -42.03 27.41 17.92
C GLU A 490 -42.05 25.94 18.39
N PRO A 491 -43.22 25.27 18.36
CA PRO A 491 -43.40 23.93 18.91
C PRO A 491 -42.98 22.79 17.97
N VAL A 492 -42.41 21.76 18.59
CA VAL A 492 -41.98 20.49 17.97
C VAL A 492 -43.18 19.66 17.53
N VAL A 493 -43.20 19.24 16.26
CA VAL A 493 -44.13 18.24 15.71
C VAL A 493 -43.38 16.92 15.52
N PHE A 494 -43.82 15.86 16.20
CA PHE A 494 -43.38 14.48 15.97
C PHE A 494 -44.25 13.81 14.90
N PRO A 495 -43.67 13.19 13.85
CA PRO A 495 -44.41 12.26 13.00
C PRO A 495 -44.43 10.86 13.64
N ALA A 496 -45.64 10.33 13.82
CA ALA A 496 -45.89 8.94 14.19
C ALA A 496 -45.99 8.06 12.92
N SER A 497 -45.25 6.94 12.95
CA SER A 497 -45.41 5.70 12.18
C SER A 497 -44.77 5.59 10.76
N PRO A 498 -44.24 4.40 10.40
CA PRO A 498 -43.26 4.19 9.32
C PRO A 498 -43.88 3.79 7.97
N PRO A 499 -43.19 4.01 6.83
CA PRO A 499 -43.60 3.48 5.54
C PRO A 499 -43.11 2.04 5.28
N ASP A 500 -43.93 1.34 4.49
CA ASP A 500 -43.98 -0.10 4.19
C ASP A 500 -42.71 -0.72 3.58
N VAL A 501 -42.46 -1.97 3.99
CA VAL A 501 -41.54 -2.93 3.37
C VAL A 501 -42.33 -3.75 2.34
N ALA A 502 -41.84 -3.81 1.10
CA ALA A 502 -42.42 -4.64 0.04
C ALA A 502 -42.23 -6.16 0.31
N PRO A 503 -43.19 -7.02 -0.03
CA PRO A 503 -43.09 -8.47 0.16
C PRO A 503 -42.25 -9.16 -0.95
N PRO A 504 -41.59 -10.30 -0.66
CA PRO A 504 -40.76 -11.04 -1.61
C PRO A 504 -41.58 -11.94 -2.57
N GLU A 505 -41.08 -12.10 -3.80
CA GLU A 505 -41.58 -13.00 -4.85
C GLU A 505 -41.47 -14.49 -4.46
N GLU A 506 -42.56 -15.23 -4.69
CA GLU A 506 -42.64 -16.69 -4.53
C GLU A 506 -42.14 -17.43 -5.79
N THR A 507 -41.08 -18.24 -5.64
CA THR A 507 -40.70 -19.29 -6.60
C THR A 507 -41.40 -20.62 -6.29
N PRO A 508 -41.92 -21.36 -7.29
CA PRO A 508 -42.66 -22.60 -7.05
C PRO A 508 -41.74 -23.82 -6.83
N PRO A 509 -42.23 -24.90 -6.19
CA PRO A 509 -41.40 -26.03 -5.77
C PRO A 509 -41.26 -27.11 -6.86
N THR A 510 -40.09 -27.74 -6.98
CA THR A 510 -39.97 -29.02 -7.71
C THR A 510 -39.04 -30.01 -7.00
N ARG A 511 -39.70 -30.98 -6.38
CA ARG A 511 -39.39 -32.40 -6.12
C ARG A 511 -37.94 -32.89 -5.93
N ARG A 512 -37.76 -33.54 -4.77
CA ARG A 512 -36.78 -34.60 -4.45
C ARG A 512 -36.89 -35.83 -5.39
N SER A 513 -35.73 -36.32 -5.84
CA SER A 513 -35.35 -37.75 -5.89
C SER A 513 -33.87 -37.80 -5.43
N LEU A 514 -33.35 -38.65 -4.54
CA LEU A 514 -33.40 -40.11 -4.37
C LEU A 514 -33.04 -40.87 -5.65
N PHE A 515 -31.74 -41.06 -5.93
CA PHE A 515 -31.05 -42.35 -5.73
C PHE A 515 -29.61 -42.32 -6.28
N ARG A 516 -28.73 -42.98 -5.51
CA ARG A 516 -27.43 -43.60 -5.81
C ARG A 516 -26.20 -42.75 -6.06
#